data_AF-A0A925C8Z8-F1
#
_entry.id   AF-A0A925C8Z8-F1
#
_cell.length_a   1.000
_cell.length_b   1.000
_cell.length_c   1.000
_cell.angle_alpha   90.00
_cell.angle_beta   90.00
_cell.angle_gamma   90.00
#
_symmetry.space_group_name_H-M   'P 1'
#
loop_
_entity.id
_entity.type
_entity.pdbx_description
1 polymer ?
#
loop_
_entity_poly.entity_id
_entity_poly.type
_entity_poly.pdbx_seq_one_letter_code
_entity_poly.pdbx_strand_id
1 'polypeptide(L)'
;HDSGQITISLSEAYDAVREKLRTSLHEPYRTLLGHFRHEVGHFYWDRLVRDGGQIETFRAVFGDETPDYDEALQRYYQNGAPPNWQENYVSAYATMHPWEDFAETWAHYLHIVDTLEMAYAFNISISPRVGSDEGLSATVDRNPYKAKDVETLIDAWLPLTFAVNSLNRSMGQPDLYPFVISAPAVAKLQYIHDLIRGKLPKRADAPLAPPASSQEASEQAVRPALRQKLSAVARRLLGGERQDAAPR
;
A
#
# COMPACT_ATOMS: atom_id res chain seq x y z
N HIS A 1 -18.33 11.18 2.30
CA HIS A 1 -17.57 12.41 2.56
C HIS A 1 -18.41 13.63 2.23
N ASP A 2 -18.55 14.60 3.14
CA ASP A 2 -19.15 15.91 2.86
C ASP A 2 -18.11 16.99 3.22
N SER A 3 -17.49 17.59 2.19
CA SER A 3 -16.59 18.75 2.29
C SER A 3 -15.56 18.75 3.44
N GLY A 4 -14.77 17.68 3.60
CA GLY A 4 -13.64 17.65 4.54
C GLY A 4 -13.98 17.32 6.00
N GLN A 5 -15.22 16.89 6.29
CA GLN A 5 -15.56 16.32 7.59
C GLN A 5 -15.21 14.82 7.63
N ILE A 6 -14.14 14.46 8.34
CA ILE A 6 -13.75 13.07 8.62
C ILE A 6 -14.82 12.49 9.56
N THR A 7 -15.71 11.65 9.03
CA THR A 7 -16.79 11.04 9.81
C THR A 7 -16.41 9.62 10.18
N ILE A 8 -15.76 9.45 11.33
CA ILE A 8 -15.53 8.14 11.92
C ILE A 8 -16.83 7.72 12.61
N SER A 9 -17.53 6.71 12.07
CA SER A 9 -18.69 6.16 12.77
C SER A 9 -18.26 5.45 14.06
N LEU A 10 -18.84 5.84 15.19
CA LEU A 10 -18.65 5.19 16.50
C LEU A 10 -18.97 3.68 16.49
N SER A 11 -19.75 3.20 15.51
CA SER A 11 -20.05 1.78 15.34
C SER A 11 -18.84 0.94 14.93
N GLU A 12 -17.80 1.54 14.35
CA GLU A 12 -16.57 0.85 13.95
C GLU A 12 -15.54 0.73 15.09
N ALA A 13 -15.77 1.41 16.21
CA ALA A 13 -14.91 1.31 17.39
C ALA A 13 -15.20 0.04 18.23
N TYR A 14 -16.35 -0.62 18.04
CA TYR A 14 -16.74 -1.84 18.75
C TYR A 14 -16.27 -3.12 18.05
N ASP A 15 -15.48 -3.95 18.74
CA ASP A 15 -14.87 -5.19 18.20
C ASP A 15 -15.87 -6.20 17.62
N ALA A 16 -17.06 -6.32 18.22
CA ALA A 16 -18.10 -7.25 17.75
C ALA A 16 -18.74 -6.82 16.41
N VAL A 17 -18.83 -5.51 16.14
CA VAL A 17 -19.32 -4.98 14.85
C VAL A 17 -18.23 -5.05 13.80
N ARG A 18 -16.97 -4.87 14.21
CA ARG A 18 -15.77 -5.01 13.37
C ARG A 18 -15.64 -6.43 12.82
N GLU A 19 -15.76 -7.46 13.66
CA GLU A 19 -15.67 -8.86 13.19
C GLU A 19 -16.85 -9.28 12.30
N LYS A 20 -18.05 -8.76 12.58
CA LYS A 20 -19.21 -8.99 11.73
C LYS A 20 -19.03 -8.38 10.33
N LEU A 21 -18.52 -7.15 10.26
CA LEU A 21 -18.15 -6.48 9.01
C LEU A 21 -16.98 -7.17 8.30
N ARG A 22 -15.96 -7.62 9.06
CA ARG A 22 -14.81 -8.38 8.56
C ARG A 22 -15.24 -9.67 7.86
N THR A 23 -16.19 -10.37 8.47
CA THR A 23 -16.76 -11.62 7.94
C THR A 23 -17.71 -11.36 6.76
N SER A 24 -18.48 -10.27 6.77
CA SER A 24 -19.44 -9.97 5.69
C SER A 24 -18.81 -9.35 4.44
N LEU A 25 -17.68 -8.64 4.59
CA LEU A 25 -17.01 -7.93 3.48
C LEU A 25 -15.78 -8.67 2.95
N HIS A 26 -15.40 -9.82 3.52
CA HIS A 26 -14.17 -10.55 3.17
C HIS A 26 -12.90 -9.67 3.24
N GLU A 27 -12.90 -8.65 4.10
CA GLU A 27 -11.79 -7.71 4.29
C GLU A 27 -11.10 -8.01 5.62
N PRO A 28 -10.08 -8.89 5.67
CA PRO A 28 -9.47 -9.35 6.91
C PRO A 28 -8.76 -8.25 7.72
N TYR A 29 -8.60 -7.04 7.18
CA TYR A 29 -7.68 -6.01 7.69
C TYR A 29 -8.30 -4.61 7.87
N ARG A 30 -9.58 -4.51 8.24
CA ARG A 30 -10.22 -3.21 8.57
C ARG A 30 -9.99 -2.82 10.03
N THR A 31 -9.05 -1.89 10.29
CA THR A 31 -8.80 -1.30 11.61
C THR A 31 -9.25 0.16 11.65
N LEU A 32 -9.56 0.68 12.84
CA LEU A 32 -9.94 2.09 13.01
C LEU A 32 -8.82 3.03 12.53
N LEU A 33 -7.57 2.69 12.83
CA LEU A 33 -6.40 3.44 12.39
C LEU A 33 -6.23 3.39 10.86
N GLY A 34 -6.51 2.24 10.24
CA GLY A 34 -6.51 2.10 8.78
C GLY A 34 -7.55 3.02 8.13
N HIS A 35 -8.79 2.99 8.61
CA HIS A 35 -9.84 3.87 8.10
C HIS A 35 -9.50 5.35 8.31
N PHE A 36 -8.99 5.73 9.49
CA PHE A 36 -8.56 7.12 9.72
C PHE A 36 -7.48 7.56 8.72
N ARG A 37 -6.49 6.70 8.43
CA ARG A 37 -5.44 7.01 7.44
C ARG A 37 -6.01 7.16 6.02
N HIS A 38 -7.04 6.39 5.68
CA HIS A 38 -7.76 6.50 4.41
C HIS A 38 -8.48 7.84 4.27
N GLU A 39 -9.24 8.24 5.30
CA GLU A 39 -9.92 9.54 5.35
C GLU A 39 -8.96 10.73 5.30
N VAL A 40 -7.80 10.59 5.97
CA VAL A 40 -6.69 11.56 5.86
C VAL A 40 -6.18 11.64 4.41
N GLY A 41 -6.15 10.52 3.70
CA GLY A 41 -5.84 10.46 2.27
C GLY A 41 -6.78 11.35 1.45
N HIS A 42 -8.10 11.20 1.59
CA HIS A 42 -9.06 12.07 0.90
C HIS A 42 -8.87 13.55 1.23
N PHE A 43 -8.66 13.88 2.50
CA PHE A 43 -8.38 15.26 2.92
C PHE A 43 -7.15 15.85 2.21
N TYR A 44 -6.07 15.08 2.10
CA TYR A 44 -4.87 15.54 1.39
C TYR A 44 -4.99 15.49 -0.13
N TRP A 45 -5.85 14.64 -0.69
CA TRP A 45 -6.17 14.68 -2.12
C TRP A 45 -6.76 16.05 -2.49
N ASP A 46 -7.76 16.50 -1.74
CA ASP A 46 -8.36 17.83 -1.92
C ASP A 46 -7.29 18.93 -1.87
N ARG A 47 -6.45 18.89 -0.83
CA ARG A 47 -5.50 19.97 -0.53
C ARG A 47 -4.28 20.01 -1.44
N LEU A 48 -3.74 18.85 -1.79
CA LEU A 48 -2.46 18.70 -2.50
C LEU A 48 -2.64 18.35 -3.98
N VAL A 49 -3.73 17.67 -4.33
CA VAL A 49 -4.00 17.26 -5.71
C VAL A 49 -4.92 18.25 -6.40
N ARG A 50 -6.18 18.35 -5.96
CA ARG A 50 -7.20 19.22 -6.57
C ARG A 50 -6.79 20.69 -6.47
N ASP A 51 -6.61 21.17 -5.25
CA ASP A 51 -6.30 22.58 -4.98
C ASP A 51 -4.81 22.89 -5.21
N GLY A 52 -3.96 21.86 -5.21
CA GLY A 52 -2.53 21.96 -5.48
C GLY A 52 -2.16 21.98 -6.97
N GLY A 53 -3.14 21.79 -7.87
CA GLY A 53 -2.94 21.81 -9.31
C GLY A 53 -2.18 20.59 -9.86
N GLN A 54 -2.31 19.44 -9.20
CA GLN A 54 -1.63 18.18 -9.53
C GLN A 54 -2.58 17.14 -10.16
N ILE A 55 -3.75 17.55 -10.67
CA ILE A 55 -4.73 16.63 -11.27
C ILE A 55 -4.12 15.82 -12.44
N GLU A 56 -3.31 16.45 -13.30
CA GLU A 56 -2.74 15.73 -14.45
C GLU A 56 -1.68 14.70 -14.04
N THR A 57 -0.84 15.03 -13.05
CA THR A 57 0.16 14.10 -12.52
C THR A 57 -0.51 12.97 -11.74
N PHE A 58 -1.61 13.26 -11.05
CA PHE A 58 -2.49 12.28 -10.43
C PHE A 58 -3.08 11.31 -11.45
N ARG A 59 -3.73 11.81 -12.51
CA ARG A 59 -4.36 10.98 -13.56
C ARG A 59 -3.38 10.10 -14.29
N ALA A 60 -2.14 10.57 -14.48
CA ALA A 60 -1.07 9.77 -15.07
C ALA A 60 -0.73 8.52 -14.24
N VAL A 61 -1.00 8.52 -12.93
CA VAL A 61 -0.65 7.43 -12.00
C VAL A 61 -1.87 6.61 -11.58
N PHE A 62 -2.98 7.25 -11.23
CA PHE A 62 -4.18 6.61 -10.67
C PHE A 62 -5.30 6.41 -11.69
N GLY A 63 -5.27 7.13 -12.81
CA GLY A 63 -6.34 7.15 -13.80
C GLY A 63 -7.33 8.30 -13.60
N ASP A 64 -8.35 8.33 -14.45
CA ASP A 64 -9.35 9.40 -14.51
C ASP A 64 -10.42 9.25 -13.43
N GLU A 65 -10.47 10.21 -12.50
CA GLU A 65 -11.39 10.29 -11.37
C GLU A 65 -12.72 10.97 -11.67
N THR A 66 -12.98 11.37 -12.93
CA THR A 66 -14.24 12.01 -13.33
C THR A 66 -15.48 11.11 -13.48
N PRO A 67 -15.39 9.76 -13.59
CA PRO A 67 -16.56 8.90 -13.55
C PRO A 67 -17.41 9.12 -12.29
N ASP A 68 -18.72 8.91 -12.40
CA ASP A 68 -19.62 9.07 -11.25
C ASP A 68 -19.30 8.06 -10.14
N TYR A 69 -19.14 8.58 -8.93
CA TYR A 69 -18.72 7.80 -7.77
C TYR A 69 -19.76 6.74 -7.39
N ASP A 70 -21.05 7.10 -7.37
CA ASP A 70 -22.12 6.21 -6.94
C ASP A 70 -22.32 5.07 -7.97
N GLU A 71 -22.22 5.39 -9.26
CA GLU A 71 -22.22 4.39 -10.34
C GLU A 71 -21.01 3.44 -10.23
N ALA A 72 -19.81 3.96 -9.97
CA ALA A 72 -18.59 3.16 -9.78
C ALA A 72 -18.71 2.23 -8.57
N LEU A 73 -19.25 2.73 -7.46
CA LEU A 73 -19.49 1.96 -6.24
C LEU A 73 -20.51 0.84 -6.46
N GLN A 74 -21.62 1.12 -7.14
CA GLN A 74 -22.62 0.12 -7.50
C GLN A 74 -22.01 -0.97 -8.39
N ARG A 75 -21.22 -0.59 -9.41
CA ARG A 75 -20.52 -1.54 -10.28
C ARG A 75 -19.57 -2.43 -9.48
N TYR A 76 -18.83 -1.87 -8.53
CA TYR A 76 -17.93 -2.64 -7.68
C TYR A 76 -18.68 -3.63 -6.79
N TYR A 77 -19.77 -3.25 -6.14
CA TYR A 77 -20.54 -4.21 -5.32
C TYR A 77 -21.23 -5.30 -6.15
N GLN A 78 -21.57 -5.03 -7.40
CA GLN A 78 -22.16 -6.03 -8.30
C GLN A 78 -21.13 -7.03 -8.84
N ASN A 79 -19.92 -6.57 -9.17
CA ASN A 79 -18.95 -7.37 -9.91
C ASN A 79 -17.72 -7.77 -9.09
N GLY A 80 -17.47 -7.10 -7.97
CA GLY A 80 -16.25 -7.22 -7.18
C GLY A 80 -15.01 -6.63 -7.87
N ALA A 81 -13.86 -6.81 -7.23
CA ALA A 81 -12.57 -6.49 -7.82
C ALA A 81 -12.18 -7.52 -8.91
N PRO A 82 -11.47 -7.12 -9.98
CA PRO A 82 -10.90 -8.05 -10.95
C PRO A 82 -10.00 -9.11 -10.27
N PRO A 83 -10.01 -10.39 -10.70
CA PRO A 83 -9.25 -11.45 -10.01
C PRO A 83 -7.75 -11.21 -9.83
N ASN A 84 -7.14 -10.39 -10.70
CA ASN A 84 -5.73 -10.04 -10.68
C ASN A 84 -5.45 -8.63 -10.12
N TRP A 85 -6.35 -8.08 -9.31
CA TRP A 85 -6.20 -6.73 -8.74
C TRP A 85 -4.87 -6.54 -7.97
N GLN A 86 -4.37 -7.58 -7.32
CA GLN A 86 -3.12 -7.58 -6.53
C GLN A 86 -1.89 -7.24 -7.37
N GLU A 87 -1.97 -7.38 -8.70
CA GLU A 87 -0.89 -7.01 -9.60
C GLU A 87 -0.75 -5.48 -9.72
N ASN A 88 -1.78 -4.71 -9.36
CA ASN A 88 -1.86 -3.28 -9.67
C ASN A 88 -2.26 -2.38 -8.48
N TYR A 89 -2.93 -2.95 -7.48
CA TYR A 89 -3.57 -2.19 -6.41
C TYR A 89 -3.16 -2.73 -5.03
N VAL A 90 -3.12 -1.84 -4.03
CA VAL A 90 -2.79 -2.19 -2.64
C VAL A 90 -3.95 -2.94 -1.94
N SER A 91 -5.18 -2.75 -2.41
CA SER A 91 -6.38 -3.42 -1.91
C SER A 91 -7.37 -3.69 -3.05
N ALA A 92 -8.33 -4.58 -2.81
CA ALA A 92 -9.42 -4.83 -3.75
C ALA A 92 -10.30 -3.57 -3.93
N TYR A 93 -10.57 -2.85 -2.85
CA TYR A 93 -11.41 -1.65 -2.86
C TYR A 93 -10.79 -0.50 -3.67
N ALA A 94 -9.47 -0.41 -3.72
CA ALA A 94 -8.76 0.54 -4.60
C ALA A 94 -9.12 0.38 -6.09
N THR A 95 -9.68 -0.76 -6.52
CA THR A 95 -10.17 -0.92 -7.91
C THR A 95 -11.51 -0.25 -8.19
N MET A 96 -12.21 0.22 -7.14
CA MET A 96 -13.54 0.80 -7.23
C MET A 96 -13.50 2.12 -8.01
N HIS A 97 -12.58 3.01 -7.64
CA HIS A 97 -12.46 4.35 -8.23
C HIS A 97 -11.04 4.90 -8.04
N PRO A 98 -10.46 5.66 -9.01
CA PRO A 98 -9.12 6.25 -8.86
C PRO A 98 -8.93 7.13 -7.62
N TRP A 99 -9.99 7.79 -7.17
CA TRP A 99 -9.97 8.55 -5.91
C TRP A 99 -9.80 7.67 -4.66
N GLU A 100 -10.39 6.47 -4.67
CA GLU A 100 -10.19 5.48 -3.60
C GLU A 100 -8.83 4.82 -3.67
N ASP A 101 -8.34 4.54 -4.88
CA ASP A 101 -6.97 4.01 -5.08
C ASP A 101 -5.93 4.94 -4.45
N PHE A 102 -6.13 6.26 -4.57
CA PHE A 102 -5.32 7.24 -3.88
C PHE A 102 -5.41 7.15 -2.37
N ALA A 103 -6.62 7.14 -1.82
CA ALA A 103 -6.83 7.12 -0.37
C ALA A 103 -6.30 5.82 0.27
N GLU A 104 -6.53 4.68 -0.38
CA GLU A 104 -5.97 3.38 0.00
C GLU A 104 -4.45 3.37 -0.09
N THR A 105 -3.87 3.89 -1.18
CA THR A 105 -2.40 4.00 -1.33
C THR A 105 -1.80 4.95 -0.29
N TRP A 106 -2.45 6.06 0.01
CA TRP A 106 -2.03 7.01 1.04
C TRP A 106 -2.05 6.35 2.43
N ALA A 107 -3.13 5.63 2.73
CA ALA A 107 -3.25 4.91 3.99
C ALA A 107 -2.16 3.86 4.14
N HIS A 108 -1.86 3.15 3.05
CA HIS A 108 -0.80 2.16 2.98
C HIS A 108 0.59 2.79 3.14
N TYR A 109 0.82 3.96 2.54
CA TYR A 109 2.06 4.72 2.72
C TYR A 109 2.28 5.09 4.19
N LEU A 110 1.26 5.63 4.87
CA LEU A 110 1.34 5.93 6.31
C LEU A 110 1.52 4.67 7.16
N HIS A 111 0.87 3.56 6.80
CA HIS A 111 1.09 2.28 7.46
C HIS A 111 2.57 1.89 7.45
N ILE A 112 3.21 1.95 6.28
CA ILE A 112 4.63 1.59 6.12
C ILE A 112 5.50 2.54 6.95
N VAL A 113 5.34 3.86 6.77
CA VAL A 113 6.21 4.85 7.43
C VAL A 113 6.10 4.79 8.94
N ASP A 114 4.89 4.76 9.50
CA ASP A 114 4.67 4.76 10.95
C ASP A 114 5.18 3.46 11.60
N THR A 115 5.01 2.33 10.92
CA THR A 115 5.49 1.05 11.44
C THR A 115 7.02 0.97 11.39
N LEU A 116 7.62 1.47 10.31
CA LEU A 116 9.08 1.61 10.21
C LEU A 116 9.63 2.60 11.25
N GLU A 117 8.87 3.65 11.62
CA GLU A 117 9.27 4.61 12.65
C GLU A 117 9.39 3.89 13.99
N MET A 118 8.40 3.07 14.35
CA MET A 118 8.46 2.28 15.58
C MET A 118 9.60 1.27 15.53
N ALA A 119 9.79 0.56 14.41
CA ALA A 119 10.91 -0.36 14.25
C ALA A 119 12.27 0.34 14.42
N TYR A 120 12.42 1.54 13.87
CA TYR A 120 13.60 2.39 14.05
C TYR A 120 13.77 2.83 15.51
N ALA A 121 12.70 3.26 16.18
CA ALA A 121 12.74 3.72 17.57
C ALA A 121 13.16 2.61 18.56
N PHE A 122 12.81 1.36 18.25
CA PHE A 122 13.26 0.18 19.01
C PHE A 122 14.57 -0.43 18.49
N ASN A 123 15.20 0.17 17.47
CA ASN A 123 16.43 -0.31 16.85
C ASN A 123 16.33 -1.77 16.37
N ILE A 124 15.19 -2.12 15.77
CA ILE A 124 14.93 -3.46 15.22
C ILE A 124 15.82 -3.67 13.99
N SER A 125 16.64 -4.71 14.04
CA SER A 125 17.50 -5.14 12.93
C SER A 125 17.13 -6.56 12.51
N ILE A 126 16.95 -6.80 11.21
CA ILE A 126 16.50 -8.08 10.67
C ILE A 126 17.55 -8.63 9.72
N SER A 127 18.18 -9.72 10.15
CA SER A 127 19.19 -10.44 9.37
C SER A 127 18.79 -11.92 9.34
N PRO A 128 17.93 -12.34 8.41
CA PRO A 128 17.46 -13.71 8.32
C PRO A 128 18.65 -14.66 8.11
N ARG A 129 18.74 -15.72 8.92
CA ARG A 129 19.80 -16.74 8.81
C ARG A 129 19.40 -17.97 7.99
N VAL A 130 18.13 -18.10 7.62
CA VAL A 130 17.57 -19.27 6.94
C VAL A 130 17.12 -18.89 5.53
N GLY A 131 17.65 -19.58 4.52
CA GLY A 131 17.40 -19.33 3.11
C GLY A 131 18.41 -18.36 2.52
N SER A 132 19.32 -18.89 1.69
CA SER A 132 20.39 -18.22 0.97
C SER A 132 19.90 -17.26 -0.14
N ASP A 133 18.93 -16.41 0.16
CA ASP A 133 18.55 -15.29 -0.68
C ASP A 133 19.04 -14.01 -0.01
N GLU A 134 20.19 -13.51 -0.46
CA GLU A 134 20.82 -12.27 0.02
C GLU A 134 19.88 -11.04 0.00
N GLY A 135 18.75 -11.13 -0.70
CA GLY A 135 17.78 -10.04 -0.88
C GLY A 135 16.81 -9.77 0.29
N LEU A 136 16.72 -10.63 1.32
CA LEU A 136 15.75 -10.45 2.42
C LEU A 136 16.36 -9.95 3.74
N SER A 137 17.64 -9.60 3.78
CA SER A 137 18.21 -8.91 4.93
C SER A 137 17.83 -7.41 4.89
N ALA A 138 17.41 -6.85 6.02
CA ALA A 138 17.34 -5.39 6.20
C ALA A 138 17.58 -4.99 7.65
N THR A 139 18.44 -3.99 7.81
CA THR A 139 18.57 -3.24 9.06
C THR A 139 17.68 -2.01 8.94
N VAL A 140 16.75 -1.80 9.88
CA VAL A 140 16.00 -0.54 9.97
C VAL A 140 16.81 0.44 10.83
N ASP A 141 17.97 0.86 10.31
CA ASP A 141 18.94 1.74 10.99
C ASP A 141 18.76 3.22 10.67
N ARG A 142 17.82 3.55 9.78
CA ARG A 142 17.58 4.92 9.30
C ARG A 142 16.17 5.37 9.63
N ASN A 143 16.06 6.63 10.03
CA ASN A 143 14.79 7.28 10.25
C ASN A 143 13.98 7.31 8.92
N PRO A 144 12.78 6.69 8.87
CA PRO A 144 12.00 6.58 7.64
C PRO A 144 11.51 7.93 7.10
N TYR A 145 11.31 8.94 7.94
CA TYR A 145 10.94 10.30 7.48
C TYR A 145 12.04 10.95 6.63
N LYS A 146 13.28 10.48 6.74
CA LYS A 146 14.44 10.94 5.96
C LYS A 146 14.75 10.03 4.76
N ALA A 147 14.00 8.96 4.51
CA ALA A 147 14.20 8.08 3.37
C ALA A 147 14.17 8.87 2.06
N LYS A 148 15.12 8.70 1.13
CA LYS A 148 15.25 9.57 -0.06
C LYS A 148 14.11 9.37 -1.07
N ASP A 149 13.66 8.13 -1.19
CA ASP A 149 12.68 7.60 -2.13
C ASP A 149 11.86 6.50 -1.44
N VAL A 150 10.76 6.08 -2.08
CA VAL A 150 9.92 5.00 -1.57
C VAL A 150 10.62 3.65 -1.64
N GLU A 151 11.50 3.43 -2.61
CA GLU A 151 12.25 2.18 -2.68
C GLU A 151 13.07 1.91 -1.40
N THR A 152 13.68 2.94 -0.82
CA THR A 152 14.37 2.84 0.47
C THR A 152 13.43 2.38 1.59
N LEU A 153 12.18 2.87 1.60
CA LEU A 153 11.17 2.44 2.57
C LEU A 153 10.77 0.98 2.33
N ILE A 154 10.53 0.58 1.08
CA ILE A 154 10.15 -0.79 0.73
C ILE A 154 11.27 -1.79 1.03
N ASP A 155 12.53 -1.40 0.80
CA ASP A 155 13.69 -2.24 1.09
C ASP A 155 13.79 -2.60 2.58
N ALA A 156 13.43 -1.66 3.47
CA ALA A 156 13.33 -1.88 4.90
C ALA A 156 12.03 -2.60 5.31
N TRP A 157 10.92 -2.31 4.62
CA TRP A 157 9.59 -2.82 4.93
C TRP A 157 9.44 -4.33 4.68
N LEU A 158 9.96 -4.82 3.56
CA LEU A 158 9.76 -6.21 3.14
C LEU A 158 10.35 -7.23 4.13
N PRO A 159 11.60 -7.09 4.62
CA PRO A 159 12.13 -8.00 5.63
C PRO A 159 11.41 -7.90 6.97
N LEU A 160 10.95 -6.70 7.35
CA LEU A 160 10.18 -6.49 8.57
C LEU A 160 8.86 -7.26 8.54
N THR A 161 8.08 -7.09 7.49
CA THR A 161 6.81 -7.80 7.35
C THR A 161 6.99 -9.31 7.22
N PHE A 162 8.04 -9.75 6.52
CA PHE A 162 8.38 -11.18 6.46
C PHE A 162 8.68 -11.77 7.84
N ALA A 163 9.50 -11.08 8.65
CA ALA A 163 9.84 -11.53 10.00
C ALA A 163 8.60 -11.54 10.91
N VAL A 164 7.81 -10.46 10.92
CA VAL A 164 6.62 -10.33 11.76
C VAL A 164 5.56 -11.38 11.38
N ASN A 165 5.29 -11.60 10.10
CA ASN A 165 4.36 -12.65 9.67
C ASN A 165 4.87 -14.04 10.07
N SER A 166 6.18 -14.30 9.93
CA SER A 166 6.77 -15.57 10.33
C SER A 166 6.67 -15.82 11.84
N LEU A 167 6.86 -14.77 12.65
CA LEU A 167 6.63 -14.83 14.10
C LEU A 167 5.15 -15.08 14.43
N ASN A 168 4.22 -14.40 13.76
CA ASN A 168 2.79 -14.65 13.95
C ASN A 168 2.41 -16.09 13.65
N ARG A 169 2.87 -16.62 12.50
CA ARG A 169 2.60 -18.01 12.11
C ARG A 169 3.18 -19.03 13.10
N SER A 170 4.37 -18.79 13.66
CA SER A 170 4.94 -19.69 14.67
C SER A 170 4.16 -19.71 15.98
N MET A 171 3.41 -18.63 16.26
CA MET A 171 2.48 -18.54 17.39
C MET A 171 1.05 -19.00 17.04
N GLY A 172 0.83 -19.55 15.84
CA GLY A 172 -0.50 -19.97 15.38
C GLY A 172 -1.46 -18.82 15.09
N GLN A 173 -0.94 -17.59 14.94
CA GLN A 173 -1.71 -16.41 14.57
C GLN A 173 -1.67 -16.18 13.05
N PRO A 174 -2.71 -15.57 12.47
CA PRO A 174 -2.67 -15.16 11.06
C PRO A 174 -1.59 -14.11 10.81
N ASP A 175 -1.19 -13.98 9.55
CA ASP A 175 -0.25 -12.94 9.10
C ASP A 175 -0.72 -11.57 9.55
N LEU A 176 0.17 -10.82 10.21
CA LEU A 176 -0.12 -9.43 10.60
C LEU A 176 -0.20 -8.55 9.37
N TYR A 177 0.55 -8.83 8.32
CA TYR A 177 0.56 -8.02 7.11
C TYR A 177 0.28 -8.91 5.89
N PRO A 178 -0.99 -9.13 5.51
CA PRO A 178 -1.37 -10.03 4.42
C PRO A 178 -1.39 -9.35 3.04
N PHE A 179 -0.70 -8.22 2.87
CA PHE A 179 -0.74 -7.44 1.62
C PHE A 179 0.42 -7.79 0.70
N VAL A 180 0.12 -7.92 -0.59
CA VAL A 180 1.13 -8.02 -1.65
C VAL A 180 1.37 -6.63 -2.21
N ILE A 181 2.63 -6.18 -2.21
CA ILE A 181 3.01 -4.93 -2.86
C ILE A 181 3.54 -5.28 -4.25
N SER A 182 2.84 -4.86 -5.30
CA SER A 182 3.28 -5.01 -6.69
C SER A 182 4.14 -3.84 -7.15
N ALA A 183 4.86 -3.98 -8.27
CA ALA A 183 5.64 -2.88 -8.82
C ALA A 183 4.77 -1.66 -9.21
N PRO A 184 3.57 -1.81 -9.83
CA PRO A 184 2.65 -0.70 -9.99
C PRO A 184 2.21 -0.05 -8.68
N ALA A 185 1.96 -0.84 -7.62
CA ALA A 185 1.64 -0.28 -6.31
C ALA A 185 2.82 0.53 -5.71
N VAL A 186 4.08 0.09 -5.93
CA VAL A 186 5.27 0.87 -5.55
C VAL A 186 5.33 2.20 -6.30
N ALA A 187 4.98 2.24 -7.59
CA ALA A 187 4.94 3.50 -8.34
C ALA A 187 3.90 4.48 -7.76
N LYS A 188 2.72 3.99 -7.36
CA LYS A 188 1.70 4.80 -6.68
C LYS A 188 2.18 5.30 -5.31
N LEU A 189 2.86 4.45 -4.52
CA LEU A 189 3.48 4.87 -3.27
C LEU A 189 4.56 5.95 -3.49
N GLN A 190 5.37 5.82 -4.54
CA GLN A 190 6.36 6.82 -4.93
C GLN A 190 5.70 8.16 -5.27
N TYR A 191 4.56 8.15 -5.97
CA TYR A 191 3.79 9.37 -6.20
C TYR A 191 3.35 10.04 -4.89
N ILE A 192 2.80 9.29 -3.92
CA ILE A 192 2.43 9.84 -2.60
C ILE A 192 3.65 10.47 -1.91
N HIS A 193 4.80 9.78 -1.95
CA HIS A 193 6.04 10.25 -1.34
C HIS A 193 6.54 11.57 -1.96
N ASP A 194 6.50 11.68 -3.28
CA ASP A 194 6.92 12.89 -4.00
C ASP A 194 5.92 14.03 -3.84
N LEU A 195 4.62 13.73 -3.78
CA LEU A 195 3.56 14.71 -3.49
C LEU A 195 3.77 15.35 -2.11
N ILE A 196 3.96 14.54 -1.07
CA ILE A 196 4.20 15.02 0.32
C ILE A 196 5.46 15.88 0.39
N ARG A 197 6.47 15.58 -0.43
CA ARG A 197 7.75 16.31 -0.44
C ARG A 197 7.79 17.49 -1.41
N GLY A 198 6.69 17.77 -2.11
CA GLY A 198 6.62 18.85 -3.09
C GLY A 198 7.59 18.68 -4.26
N LYS A 199 7.93 17.42 -4.61
CA LYS A 199 8.85 17.09 -5.70
C LYS A 199 8.15 16.91 -7.06
N LEU A 200 6.83 16.81 -7.07
CA LEU A 200 6.08 16.70 -8.32
C LEU A 200 6.22 17.96 -9.17
N PRO A 201 6.41 17.83 -10.49
CA PRO A 201 6.48 18.97 -11.39
C PRO A 201 5.19 19.78 -11.30
N LYS A 202 5.30 21.11 -11.31
CA LYS A 202 4.12 21.96 -11.43
C LYS A 202 3.70 22.03 -12.89
N ARG A 203 2.42 22.29 -13.14
CA ARG A 203 1.77 22.37 -14.47
C ARG A 203 2.52 23.18 -15.55
N ALA A 204 3.44 24.08 -15.17
CA ALA A 204 4.26 24.85 -16.12
C ALA A 204 5.41 24.04 -16.78
N ASP A 205 5.84 22.93 -16.17
CA ASP A 205 7.11 22.27 -16.52
C ASP A 205 6.97 20.83 -17.04
N ALA A 206 5.75 20.28 -17.09
CA ALA A 206 5.52 18.89 -17.50
C ALA A 206 5.10 18.78 -18.99
N PRO A 207 5.81 18.02 -19.84
CA PRO A 207 5.27 17.62 -21.13
C PRO A 207 4.03 16.75 -20.91
N LEU A 208 2.96 17.01 -21.64
CA LEU A 208 1.80 16.12 -21.76
C LEU A 208 2.25 14.81 -22.41
N ALA A 209 2.77 13.88 -21.60
CA ALA A 209 2.96 12.50 -22.03
C ALA A 209 1.57 11.82 -22.10
N PRO A 210 1.28 11.06 -23.17
CA PRO A 210 0.04 10.29 -23.24
C PRO A 210 -0.02 9.30 -22.06
N PRO A 211 -1.22 8.85 -21.64
CA PRO A 211 -1.34 7.80 -20.64
C PRO A 211 -0.63 6.58 -21.20
N ALA A 212 0.57 6.29 -20.68
CA ALA A 212 1.24 5.05 -21.01
C ALA A 212 0.29 3.92 -20.61
N SER A 213 0.25 2.84 -21.39
CA SER A 213 -0.23 1.55 -20.89
C SER A 213 0.54 1.26 -19.61
N SER A 214 -0.11 1.54 -18.47
CA SER A 214 0.52 2.04 -17.24
C SER A 214 1.28 0.99 -16.46
N GLN A 215 1.14 -0.28 -16.85
CA GLN A 215 1.81 -1.41 -16.22
C GLN A 215 3.29 -1.47 -16.59
N GLU A 216 3.64 -1.53 -17.88
CA GLU A 216 5.04 -1.71 -18.30
C GLU A 216 5.95 -0.55 -17.89
N ALA A 217 5.45 0.69 -17.94
CA ALA A 217 6.19 1.88 -17.53
C ALA A 217 6.40 1.93 -16.01
N SER A 218 5.37 1.60 -15.22
CA SER A 218 5.47 1.53 -13.76
C SER A 218 6.34 0.37 -13.31
N GLU A 219 6.27 -0.77 -14.01
CA GLU A 219 7.17 -1.88 -13.79
C GLU A 219 8.60 -1.43 -14.05
N GLN A 220 8.88 -0.82 -15.21
CA GLN A 220 10.20 -0.32 -15.58
C GLN A 220 10.77 0.74 -14.62
N ALA A 221 9.93 1.51 -13.94
CA ALA A 221 10.33 2.54 -12.99
C ALA A 221 10.96 2.01 -11.68
N VAL A 222 10.62 0.78 -11.26
CA VAL A 222 11.17 0.16 -10.04
C VAL A 222 12.51 -0.49 -10.32
N ARG A 223 13.54 -0.32 -9.48
CA ARG A 223 14.84 -0.99 -9.73
C ARG A 223 14.70 -2.52 -9.82
N PRO A 224 15.43 -3.21 -10.74
CA PRO A 224 15.30 -4.65 -10.95
C PRO A 224 15.46 -5.51 -9.70
N ALA A 225 16.42 -5.17 -8.83
CA ALA A 225 16.66 -5.88 -7.58
C ALA A 225 15.44 -5.82 -6.64
N LEU A 226 14.77 -4.67 -6.57
CA LEU A 226 13.56 -4.52 -5.76
C LEU A 226 12.39 -5.32 -6.35
N ARG A 227 12.24 -5.37 -7.68
CA ARG A 227 11.21 -6.21 -8.32
C ARG A 227 11.39 -7.68 -7.97
N GLN A 228 12.62 -8.20 -8.07
CA GLN A 228 12.91 -9.58 -7.71
C GLN A 228 12.55 -9.87 -6.24
N LYS A 229 12.83 -8.92 -5.34
CA LYS A 229 12.49 -9.01 -3.92
C LYS A 229 10.97 -8.98 -3.67
N LEU A 230 10.23 -8.10 -4.35
CA LEU A 230 8.76 -8.05 -4.29
C LEU A 230 8.15 -9.38 -4.76
N SER A 231 8.60 -9.92 -5.90
CA SER A 231 8.12 -11.22 -6.41
C SER A 231 8.46 -12.37 -5.45
N ALA A 232 9.64 -12.35 -4.82
CA ALA A 232 10.03 -13.37 -3.84
C ALA A 232 9.13 -13.34 -2.60
N VAL A 233 8.83 -12.15 -2.06
CA VAL A 233 7.91 -12.00 -0.91
C VAL A 233 6.49 -12.37 -1.29
N ALA A 234 6.00 -11.93 -2.46
CA ALA A 234 4.66 -12.26 -2.94
C ALA A 234 4.45 -13.77 -3.06
N ARG A 235 5.43 -14.51 -3.61
CA ARG A 235 5.37 -15.98 -3.68
C ARG A 235 5.26 -16.64 -2.31
N ARG A 236 5.89 -16.09 -1.27
CA ARG A 236 5.83 -16.64 0.11
C ARG A 236 4.54 -16.26 0.86
N LEU A 237 3.92 -15.14 0.51
CA LEU A 237 2.63 -14.73 1.06
C LEU A 237 1.47 -15.48 0.41
N LEU A 238 1.52 -15.67 -0.91
CA LEU A 238 0.47 -16.34 -1.68
C LEU A 238 0.65 -17.86 -1.72
N GLY A 239 1.89 -18.33 -1.77
CA GLY A 239 2.26 -19.74 -1.65
C GLY A 239 2.51 -20.05 -0.19
N GLY A 240 1.55 -20.70 0.46
CA GLY A 240 1.73 -21.28 1.79
C GLY A 240 2.75 -22.42 1.76
N GLU A 241 4.03 -22.09 1.59
CA GLU A 241 5.11 -23.03 1.85
C GLU A 241 5.10 -23.32 3.35
N ARG A 242 4.45 -24.42 3.71
CA ARG A 242 4.88 -25.22 4.84
C ARG A 242 6.37 -25.44 4.62
N GLN A 243 7.20 -24.76 5.38
CA GLN A 243 8.50 -25.31 5.70
C GLN A 243 8.20 -26.58 6.48
N ASP A 244 8.04 -27.68 5.75
CA ASP A 244 8.09 -29.00 6.32
C ASP A 244 9.37 -29.07 7.13
N ALA A 245 9.19 -29.25 8.43
CA ALA A 245 10.27 -29.51 9.35
C ALA A 245 11.12 -30.64 8.78
N ALA A 246 12.41 -30.37 8.56
CA ALA A 246 13.36 -31.40 8.20
C ALA A 246 13.24 -32.55 9.21
N PRO A 247 13.07 -33.80 8.76
CA PRO A 247 12.98 -34.93 9.68
C PRO A 247 14.32 -35.06 10.41
N ARG A 248 14.25 -35.13 11.75
CA ARG A 248 15.35 -35.58 12.60
C ARG A 248 15.56 -37.08 12.44
#